data_AF-A0A8B6DVR0-F1
#
_entry.id   AF-A0A8B6DVR0-F1
#
_cell.length_a   1.000
_cell.length_b   1.000
_cell.length_c   1.000
_cell.angle_alpha   90.00
_cell.angle_beta   90.00
_cell.angle_gamma   90.00
#
_symmetry.space_group_name_H-M   'P 1'
#
loop_
_entity.id
_entity.type
_entity.pdbx_description
1 polymer ?
#
loop_
_entity_poly.entity_id
_entity_poly.type
_entity_poly.pdbx_seq_one_letter_code
_entity_poly.pdbx_strand_id
1 'polypeptide(L)'
;IRMTKSEYKVNYGATILLECVLIGNPNLKSVCWYKETPNETAKSIITNGSKYKGSTVNNPSLVILSVNENDNGTYFCTAKVDDRELRGDTVSVGVQGM
;
A
#
# COMPACT_ATOMS: atom_id res chain seq x y z
N ILE A 1 3.69 8.76 -9.31
CA ILE A 1 3.71 8.04 -8.01
C ILE A 1 4.80 7.02 -8.07
N ARG A 2 5.63 6.87 -7.04
CA ARG A 2 6.67 5.84 -7.03
C ARG A 2 6.67 5.06 -5.73
N MET A 3 6.92 3.76 -5.86
CA MET A 3 7.28 2.89 -4.74
C MET A 3 8.79 2.97 -4.53
N THR A 4 9.24 2.97 -3.27
CA THR A 4 10.69 3.01 -2.98
C THR A 4 11.32 1.62 -2.94
N LYS A 5 10.49 0.57 -2.85
CA LYS A 5 10.91 -0.84 -2.92
C LYS A 5 9.95 -1.63 -3.80
N SER A 6 10.48 -2.70 -4.41
CA SER A 6 9.71 -3.68 -5.18
C SER A 6 9.31 -4.91 -4.37
N GLU A 7 9.94 -5.18 -3.22
CA GLU A 7 9.65 -6.35 -2.38
C GLU A 7 9.90 -6.06 -0.89
N TYR A 8 9.09 -6.68 -0.03
CA TYR A 8 9.31 -6.84 1.40
C TYR A 8 9.23 -8.33 1.77
N LYS A 9 10.25 -8.83 2.46
CA LYS A 9 10.23 -10.12 3.16
C LYS A 9 10.13 -9.84 4.65
N VAL A 10 9.07 -10.32 5.29
CA VAL A 10 8.72 -9.90 6.65
C VAL A 10 8.37 -11.04 7.55
N ASN A 11 8.78 -10.93 8.81
CA ASN A 11 8.41 -11.92 9.81
C ASN A 11 6.94 -11.73 10.24
N TYR A 12 6.27 -12.84 10.55
CA TYR A 12 4.96 -12.82 11.19
C TYR A 12 4.98 -11.95 12.47
N GLY A 13 3.90 -11.20 12.70
CA GLY A 13 3.73 -10.27 13.81
C GLY A 13 4.43 -8.92 13.62
N ALA A 14 5.28 -8.74 12.60
CA ALA A 14 5.97 -7.48 12.36
C ALA A 14 5.02 -6.35 11.94
N THR A 15 5.49 -5.11 12.05
CA THR A 15 4.84 -3.94 11.44
C THR A 15 5.69 -3.44 10.29
N ILE A 16 5.06 -3.16 9.14
CA ILE A 16 5.77 -2.64 7.96
C ILE A 16 5.16 -1.34 7.44
N LEU A 17 6.01 -0.55 6.78
CA LEU A 17 5.65 0.64 6.03
C LEU A 17 5.92 0.41 4.55
N LEU A 18 4.86 0.31 3.75
CA LEU A 18 4.96 0.35 2.29
C LEU A 18 4.99 1.81 1.85
N GLU A 19 6.19 2.28 1.51
CA GLU A 19 6.42 3.68 1.20
C GLU A 19 5.99 4.03 -0.24
N CYS A 20 5.09 5.01 -0.36
CA CYS A 20 4.58 5.54 -1.61
C CYS A 20 4.88 7.04 -1.66
N VAL A 21 5.70 7.48 -2.62
CA VAL A 21 6.12 8.87 -2.77
C VAL A 21 5.39 9.53 -3.93
N LEU A 22 4.74 10.66 -3.64
CA LEU A 22 4.12 11.53 -4.63
C LEU A 22 4.97 12.80 -4.78
N ILE A 23 5.63 12.95 -5.92
CA ILE A 23 6.43 14.15 -6.20
C ILE A 23 5.52 15.20 -6.86
N GLY A 24 5.46 16.39 -6.26
CA GLY A 24 5.15 17.64 -6.97
C GLY A 24 3.71 17.86 -7.45
N ASN A 25 2.68 17.54 -6.66
CA ASN A 25 1.30 17.86 -7.05
C ASN A 25 0.50 18.58 -5.95
N PRO A 26 0.25 19.90 -6.07
CA PRO A 26 -0.53 20.66 -5.08
C PRO A 26 -2.02 20.29 -5.04
N ASN A 27 -2.53 19.60 -6.07
CA ASN A 27 -3.94 19.25 -6.20
C ASN A 27 -4.27 17.78 -5.87
N LEU A 28 -3.48 17.16 -5.00
CA LEU A 28 -3.73 15.79 -4.57
C LEU A 28 -5.06 15.71 -3.80
N LYS A 29 -6.02 14.93 -4.31
CA LYS A 29 -7.38 14.80 -3.74
C LYS A 29 -7.52 13.59 -2.83
N SER A 30 -6.92 12.46 -3.22
CA SER A 30 -6.96 11.23 -2.43
C SER A 30 -5.76 10.33 -2.74
N VAL A 31 -5.43 9.46 -1.80
CA VAL A 31 -4.48 8.36 -1.96
C VAL A 31 -5.17 7.09 -1.47
N CYS A 32 -5.18 6.07 -2.31
CA CYS A 32 -5.80 4.78 -2.01
C CYS A 32 -4.76 3.68 -2.16
N TRP A 33 -4.92 2.59 -1.42
CA TRP A 33 -4.11 1.40 -1.58
C TRP A 33 -4.96 0.22 -2.00
N TYR A 34 -4.33 -0.66 -2.78
CA TYR A 34 -4.94 -1.88 -3.27
C TYR A 34 -4.02 -3.06 -3.02
N LYS A 35 -4.64 -4.20 -2.78
CA LYS A 35 -3.98 -5.49 -2.71
C LYS A 35 -4.49 -6.39 -3.83
N GLU A 36 -3.58 -7.03 -4.52
CA GLU A 36 -3.84 -8.02 -5.55
C GLU A 36 -3.18 -9.35 -5.16
N THR A 37 -3.88 -10.45 -5.42
CA THR A 37 -3.34 -11.81 -5.27
C THR A 37 -3.50 -12.53 -6.61
N PRO A 38 -2.73 -13.60 -6.90
CA PRO A 38 -2.71 -14.22 -8.23
C PRO A 38 -4.08 -14.64 -8.78
N ASN A 39 -5.05 -14.90 -7.91
CA ASN A 39 -6.37 -15.44 -8.27
C ASN A 39 -7.51 -14.44 -8.05
N GLU A 40 -7.22 -13.21 -7.63
CA GLU A 40 -8.26 -12.22 -7.31
C GLU A 40 -7.95 -10.88 -7.97
N THR A 41 -9.01 -10.18 -8.38
CA THR A 41 -8.89 -8.77 -8.78
C THR A 41 -8.39 -7.93 -7.62
N ALA A 42 -7.67 -6.86 -7.94
CA ALA A 42 -7.19 -5.91 -6.95
C ALA A 42 -8.35 -5.36 -6.08
N LYS A 43 -8.24 -5.52 -4.77
CA LYS A 43 -9.22 -5.03 -3.78
C LYS A 43 -8.66 -3.80 -3.08
N SER A 44 -9.51 -2.78 -2.88
CA SER A 44 -9.13 -1.60 -2.12
C SER A 44 -8.93 -1.96 -0.64
N ILE A 45 -7.92 -1.33 -0.03
CA ILE A 45 -7.60 -1.49 1.38
C ILE A 45 -8.31 -0.41 2.17
N ILE A 46 -9.06 -0.81 3.19
CA ILE A 46 -9.75 0.11 4.10
C ILE A 46 -8.82 0.41 5.28
N THR A 47 -8.41 1.67 5.41
CA THR A 47 -7.58 2.15 6.52
C THR A 47 -8.45 2.65 7.68
N ASN A 48 -8.83 1.73 8.56
CA ASN A 48 -9.61 2.03 9.78
C ASN A 48 -8.74 2.21 11.04
N GLY A 49 -7.42 2.07 10.92
CA GLY A 49 -6.49 2.25 12.04
C GLY A 49 -6.13 1.00 12.84
N SER A 50 -6.83 -0.13 12.66
CA SER A 50 -6.55 -1.36 13.40
C SER A 50 -5.51 -2.24 12.71
N LYS A 51 -5.76 -2.62 11.46
CA LYS A 51 -4.84 -3.42 10.64
C LYS A 51 -3.99 -2.54 9.71
N TYR A 52 -4.63 -1.56 9.10
CA TYR A 52 -4.04 -0.68 8.09
C TYR A 52 -4.14 0.79 8.51
N LYS A 53 -3.03 1.54 8.38
CA LYS A 53 -2.96 3.00 8.63
C LYS A 53 -2.33 3.72 7.43
N GLY A 54 -2.51 5.03 7.37
CA GLY A 54 -2.03 5.86 6.26
C GLY A 54 -3.04 5.88 5.12
N SER A 55 -2.58 5.78 3.87
CA SER A 55 -3.43 5.94 2.68
C SER A 55 -4.20 7.26 2.67
N THR A 56 -3.50 8.38 2.88
CA THR A 56 -4.08 9.72 2.89
C THR A 56 -3.19 10.70 2.12
N VAL A 57 -3.71 11.87 1.80
CA VAL A 57 -2.94 12.96 1.17
C VAL A 57 -1.70 13.33 2.00
N ASN A 58 -1.85 13.42 3.32
CA ASN A 58 -0.75 13.82 4.22
C ASN A 58 0.18 12.65 4.59
N ASN A 59 -0.33 11.42 4.54
CA ASN A 59 0.45 10.20 4.79
C ASN A 59 0.09 9.16 3.71
N PRO A 60 0.72 9.24 2.53
CA PRO A 60 0.37 8.42 1.38
C PRO A 60 0.81 6.95 1.52
N SER A 61 1.81 6.70 2.35
CA SER A 61 2.33 5.36 2.61
C SER A 61 1.30 4.50 3.38
N LEU A 62 1.38 3.18 3.22
CA LEU A 62 0.55 2.23 3.94
C LEU A 62 1.34 1.60 5.08
N VAL A 63 0.79 1.62 6.28
CA VAL A 63 1.31 0.82 7.40
C VAL A 63 0.44 -0.42 7.54
N ILE A 64 1.08 -1.60 7.58
CA ILE A 64 0.43 -2.87 7.91
C ILE A 64 0.91 -3.30 9.30
N LEU A 65 -0.03 -3.40 10.23
CA LEU A 65 0.23 -3.78 11.62
C LEU A 65 0.10 -5.30 11.79
N SER A 66 0.90 -5.88 12.67
CA SER A 66 0.83 -7.30 13.07
C SER A 66 0.66 -8.23 11.85
N VAL A 67 1.64 -8.18 10.95
CA VAL A 67 1.65 -8.90 9.67
C VAL A 67 1.37 -10.39 9.90
N ASN A 68 0.55 -11.00 9.06
CA ASN A 68 0.25 -12.43 9.07
C ASN A 68 0.14 -12.96 7.64
N GLU A 69 -0.05 -14.28 7.49
CA GLU A 69 -0.08 -14.94 6.18
C GLU A 69 -1.10 -14.37 5.19
N ASN A 70 -2.19 -13.76 5.68
CA ASN A 70 -3.19 -13.14 4.81
C ASN A 70 -2.71 -11.80 4.23
N ASP A 71 -1.57 -11.26 4.65
CA ASP A 71 -0.97 -10.06 4.08
C ASP A 71 -0.05 -10.36 2.89
N ASN A 72 0.23 -11.64 2.59
CA ASN A 72 0.96 -12.02 1.38
C ASN A 72 0.24 -11.51 0.13
N GLY A 73 0.98 -10.90 -0.79
CA GLY A 73 0.44 -10.43 -2.06
C GLY A 73 1.18 -9.23 -2.64
N THR A 74 0.60 -8.67 -3.70
CA THR A 74 1.12 -7.51 -4.42
C THR A 74 0.29 -6.29 -4.07
N TYR A 75 0.95 -5.18 -3.77
CA TYR A 75 0.33 -3.94 -3.35
C TYR A 75 0.69 -2.81 -4.30
N PHE A 76 -0.22 -1.86 -4.48
CA PHE A 76 0.06 -0.61 -5.18
C PHE A 76 -0.80 0.53 -4.61
N CYS A 77 -0.27 1.73 -4.66
CA CYS A 77 -1.03 2.95 -4.35
C CYS A 77 -1.60 3.55 -5.64
N THR A 78 -2.79 4.13 -5.54
CA THR A 78 -3.32 5.06 -6.54
C THR A 78 -3.51 6.43 -5.89
N ALA A 79 -3.53 7.47 -6.71
CA ALA A 79 -3.98 8.77 -6.26
C ALA A 79 -4.81 9.49 -7.29
N LYS A 80 -5.76 10.29 -6.80
CA LYS A 80 -6.51 11.23 -7.60
C LYS A 80 -5.82 12.60 -7.55
N VAL A 81 -5.41 13.11 -8.71
CA VAL A 81 -4.84 14.46 -8.88
C VAL A 81 -5.74 15.20 -9.86
N ASP A 82 -6.44 16.22 -9.38
CA ASP A 82 -7.56 16.83 -10.09
C ASP A 82 -8.57 15.75 -10.53
N ASP A 83 -8.81 15.60 -11.83
CA ASP A 83 -9.71 14.59 -12.40
C ASP A 83 -8.98 13.34 -12.94
N ARG A 84 -7.67 13.24 -12.72
CA ARG A 84 -6.85 12.11 -13.18
C ARG A 84 -6.58 11.14 -12.05
N GLU A 85 -6.65 9.85 -12.36
CA GLU A 85 -6.17 8.79 -11.49
C GLU A 85 -4.78 8.33 -11.93
N LEU A 86 -3.82 8.34 -11.00
CA LEU A 86 -2.46 7.87 -11.21
C LEU A 86 -2.27 6.60 -10.41
N ARG A 87 -1.77 5.55 -11.07
CA ARG A 87 -1.35 4.30 -10.42
C ARG A 87 0.16 4.29 -10.24
N GLY A 88 0.62 3.89 -9.06
CA GLY A 88 2.03 3.64 -8.78
C GLY A 88 2.49 2.26 -9.25
N ASP A 89 3.80 2.06 -9.22
CA ASP A 89 4.40 0.73 -9.36
C ASP A 89 3.92 -0.22 -8.26
N THR A 90 4.15 -1.51 -8.45
CA THR A 90 3.77 -2.53 -7.48
C THR A 90 4.91 -2.86 -6.51
N VAL A 91 4.54 -3.36 -5.33
CA VAL A 91 5.44 -3.94 -4.35
C VAL A 91 4.90 -5.29 -3.88
N SER A 92 5.73 -6.32 -3.81
CA SER A 92 5.35 -7.61 -3.22
C SER A 92 5.62 -7.64 -1.71
N VAL A 93 4.74 -8.28 -0.96
CA VAL A 93 4.94 -8.60 0.46
C VAL A 93 4.89 -10.12 0.60
N GLY A 94 5.97 -10.69 1.12
CA GLY A 94 6.11 -12.10 1.49
C GLY A 94 6.32 -12.26 2.99
N VAL A 95 5.46 -13.01 3.65
CA VAL A 95 5.52 -13.27 5.10
C VAL A 95 6.32 -14.54 5.39
N GLN A 96 7.08 -14.54 6.48
CA GLN A 96 8.00 -15.60 6.88
C GLN A 96 7.87 -15.91 8.37
N GLY A 97 8.13 -17.17 8.72
CA GLY A 97 8.17 -17.65 10.10
C GLY A 97 6.78 -17.69 10.75
N MET A 98 6.27 -18.89 11.00
CA MET A 98 5.11 -19.15 11.87
C MET A 98 5.58 -19.80 13.16
#